data_AF-A0A956BW64-F1
#
_entry.id   AF-A0A956BW64-F1
#
_cell.length_a   1.000
_cell.length_b   1.000
_cell.length_c   1.000
_cell.angle_alpha   90.00
_cell.angle_beta   90.00
_cell.angle_gamma   90.00
#
_symmetry.space_group_name_H-M   'P 1'
#
loop_
_entity.id
_entity.type
_entity.pdbx_description
1 polymer ?
#
loop_
_entity_poly.entity_id
_entity_poly.type
_entity_poly.pdbx_seq_one_letter_code
_entity_poly.pdbx_strand_id
1 'polypeptide(L)'
;VDQRTDVFAVTAILHEMVTGTVAFSGDNVAAILMNIIKGDPTPASSLNPDIPQALDAVIEQGVAKEKGQRFASVSALAEAALRAFGLSGSAEEWAGKSVAEIEAAVSSATPPAAPAFGAMPGMDAIPSAMSSLPPDRPSTTDALPSSPMLKWVAVGAAVFVLLGLAGGLWAFLS
;
A
#
# COMPACT_ATOMS: atom_id res chain seq x y z
N VAL A 1 -16.80 9.70 -17.91
CA VAL A 1 -15.91 8.86 -17.08
C VAL A 1 -14.59 9.59 -16.97
N ASP A 2 -13.98 9.65 -15.79
CA ASP A 2 -12.86 10.54 -15.43
C ASP A 2 -11.68 9.69 -14.93
N GLN A 3 -10.44 10.02 -15.29
CA GLN A 3 -9.25 9.22 -14.94
C GLN A 3 -9.06 9.07 -13.43
N ARG A 4 -9.52 10.05 -12.65
CA ARG A 4 -9.49 10.02 -11.18
C ARG A 4 -10.50 9.04 -10.58
N THR A 5 -11.49 8.57 -11.36
CA THR A 5 -12.35 7.44 -10.97
C THR A 5 -11.56 6.14 -11.06
N ASP A 6 -10.76 5.95 -12.10
CA ASP A 6 -9.91 4.76 -12.25
C ASP A 6 -8.83 4.71 -11.17
N VAL A 7 -8.25 5.85 -10.79
CA VAL A 7 -7.33 5.94 -9.64
C VAL A 7 -7.97 5.40 -8.37
N PHE A 8 -9.22 5.76 -8.07
CA PHE A 8 -9.91 5.26 -6.88
C PHE A 8 -10.08 3.73 -6.93
N ALA A 9 -10.56 3.20 -8.06
CA ALA A 9 -10.78 1.78 -8.22
C ALA A 9 -9.48 0.97 -8.13
N VAL A 10 -8.42 1.41 -8.82
CA VAL A 10 -7.10 0.77 -8.80
C VAL A 10 -6.49 0.83 -7.40
N THR A 11 -6.67 1.94 -6.67
CA THR A 11 -6.17 2.05 -5.29
C THR A 11 -6.90 1.09 -4.34
N ALA A 12 -8.22 0.93 -4.50
CA ALA A 12 -8.99 -0.03 -3.71
C ALA A 12 -8.54 -1.48 -3.99
N ILE A 13 -8.23 -1.81 -5.25
CA ILE A 13 -7.67 -3.10 -5.65
C ILE A 13 -6.25 -3.26 -5.08
N LEU A 14 -5.43 -2.21 -5.11
CA LEU A 14 -4.09 -2.23 -4.51
C LEU A 14 -4.14 -2.57 -3.02
N HIS A 15 -5.03 -1.93 -2.26
CA HIS A 15 -5.26 -2.27 -0.85
C HIS A 15 -5.60 -3.75 -0.68
N GLU A 16 -6.52 -4.29 -1.47
CA GLU A 16 -6.89 -5.70 -1.39
C GLU A 16 -5.73 -6.64 -1.76
N MET A 17 -4.94 -6.31 -2.77
CA MET A 17 -3.80 -7.13 -3.17
C MET A 17 -2.72 -7.20 -2.08
N VAL A 18 -2.51 -6.12 -1.33
CA VAL A 18 -1.46 -6.08 -0.29
C VAL A 18 -1.95 -6.56 1.08
N THR A 19 -3.26 -6.54 1.34
CA THR A 19 -3.83 -6.94 2.64
C THR A 19 -4.61 -8.25 2.59
N GLY A 20 -5.00 -8.73 1.40
CA GLY A 20 -5.98 -9.80 1.22
C GLY A 20 -7.42 -9.42 1.60
N THR A 21 -7.68 -8.14 1.91
CA THR A 21 -8.98 -7.65 2.40
C THR A 21 -9.46 -6.48 1.55
N VAL A 22 -10.72 -6.50 1.11
CA VAL A 22 -11.30 -5.40 0.33
C VAL A 22 -11.24 -4.08 1.13
N ALA A 23 -10.92 -2.97 0.45
CA ALA A 23 -10.76 -1.66 1.08
C ALA A 23 -12.02 -1.16 1.80
N PHE A 24 -13.21 -1.44 1.24
CA PHE A 24 -14.49 -1.04 1.78
C PHE A 24 -15.44 -2.24 1.86
N SER A 25 -15.67 -2.73 3.07
CA SER A 25 -16.61 -3.83 3.37
C SER A 25 -17.87 -3.32 4.05
N GLY A 26 -18.94 -4.13 4.10
CA GLY A 26 -20.13 -3.87 4.89
C GLY A 26 -21.13 -5.02 4.84
N ASP A 27 -22.02 -5.10 5.83
CA ASP A 27 -22.96 -6.22 6.00
C ASP A 27 -24.01 -6.31 4.88
N ASN A 28 -24.19 -5.23 4.11
CA ASN A 28 -25.08 -5.17 2.97
C ASN A 28 -24.61 -4.10 1.98
N VAL A 29 -25.24 -4.06 0.80
CA VAL A 29 -24.90 -3.12 -0.28
C VAL A 29 -24.98 -1.66 0.17
N ALA A 30 -25.98 -1.28 0.96
CA ALA A 30 -26.11 0.10 1.43
C ALA A 30 -24.96 0.49 2.38
N ALA A 31 -24.52 -0.42 3.25
CA ALA A 31 -23.37 -0.22 4.12
C ALA A 31 -22.06 -0.09 3.33
N ILE A 32 -21.86 -0.93 2.30
CA ILE A 32 -20.69 -0.85 1.41
C ILE A 32 -20.66 0.51 0.70
N LEU A 33 -21.79 0.94 0.11
CA LEU A 33 -21.88 2.23 -0.56
C LEU A 33 -21.62 3.39 0.39
N MET A 34 -22.12 3.32 1.63
CA MET A 34 -21.85 4.32 2.65
C MET A 34 -20.35 4.39 3.00
N ASN A 35 -19.68 3.25 3.13
CA ASN A 35 -18.24 3.20 3.39
C ASN A 35 -17.42 3.71 2.20
N ILE A 36 -17.84 3.45 0.96
CA ILE A 36 -17.23 4.05 -0.23
C ILE A 36 -17.35 5.58 -0.19
N ILE A 37 -18.51 6.11 0.19
CA ILE A 37 -18.79 7.56 0.19
C ILE A 37 -18.12 8.28 1.38
N LYS A 38 -18.10 7.66 2.57
CA LYS A 38 -17.73 8.36 3.82
C LYS A 38 -16.67 7.68 4.67
N GLY A 39 -16.48 6.38 4.52
CA GLY A 39 -15.51 5.63 5.32
C GLY A 39 -14.12 5.67 4.70
N ASP A 40 -13.11 5.40 5.51
CA ASP A 40 -11.73 5.23 5.08
C ASP A 40 -11.34 3.75 5.21
N PRO A 41 -10.48 3.21 4.32
CA PRO A 41 -10.01 1.85 4.47
C PRO A 41 -9.17 1.73 5.74
N THR A 42 -9.11 0.51 6.28
CA THR A 42 -8.17 0.22 7.36
C THR A 42 -6.74 0.41 6.84
N PRO A 43 -5.80 1.00 7.61
CA PRO A 43 -4.41 1.13 7.17
C PRO A 43 -3.84 -0.22 6.78
N ALA A 44 -3.29 -0.32 5.58
CA ALA A 44 -2.84 -1.60 5.03
C ALA A 44 -1.69 -2.19 5.86
N SER A 45 -0.79 -1.34 6.38
CA SER A 45 0.31 -1.78 7.25
C SER A 45 -0.15 -2.39 8.57
N SER A 46 -1.37 -2.06 9.02
CA SER A 46 -1.96 -2.65 10.23
C SER A 46 -2.52 -4.05 9.97
N LEU A 47 -2.92 -4.35 8.73
CA LEU A 47 -3.40 -5.66 8.30
C LEU A 47 -2.27 -6.57 7.83
N ASN A 48 -1.24 -6.00 7.20
CA ASN A 48 -0.06 -6.71 6.74
C ASN A 48 1.23 -5.97 7.18
N PRO A 49 1.87 -6.39 8.28
CA PRO A 49 3.10 -5.76 8.78
C PRO A 49 4.33 -5.88 7.85
N ASP A 50 4.28 -6.75 6.83
CA ASP A 50 5.38 -6.92 5.88
C ASP A 50 5.43 -5.80 4.83
N ILE A 51 4.39 -4.97 4.72
CA ILE A 51 4.40 -3.82 3.81
C ILE A 51 4.84 -2.52 4.48
N PRO A 52 5.47 -1.59 3.74
CA PRO A 52 5.88 -0.31 4.28
C PRO A 52 4.69 0.53 4.76
N GLN A 53 4.80 1.13 5.95
CA GLN A 53 3.81 2.08 6.46
C GLN A 53 3.63 3.30 5.54
N ALA A 54 4.66 3.68 4.77
CA ALA A 54 4.58 4.75 3.79
C ALA A 54 3.52 4.49 2.70
N LEU A 55 3.12 3.22 2.46
CA LEU A 55 2.09 2.86 1.49
C LEU A 55 0.69 3.30 1.95
N ASP A 56 0.45 3.41 3.26
CA ASP A 56 -0.86 3.81 3.79
C ASP A 56 -1.27 5.20 3.30
N ALA A 57 -0.33 6.16 3.30
CA ALA A 57 -0.59 7.51 2.79
C ALA A 57 -0.90 7.52 1.28
N VAL A 58 -0.29 6.61 0.52
CA VAL A 58 -0.58 6.46 -0.93
C VAL A 58 -1.99 5.92 -1.12
N ILE A 59 -2.38 4.91 -0.33
CA ILE A 59 -3.73 4.32 -0.39
C ILE A 59 -4.78 5.36 0.02
N GLU A 60 -4.56 6.07 1.13
CA GLU A 60 -5.43 7.12 1.64
C GLU A 60 -5.66 8.21 0.58
N GLN A 61 -4.59 8.70 -0.04
CA GLN A 61 -4.71 9.71 -1.10
C GLN A 61 -5.46 9.17 -2.34
N GLY A 62 -5.16 7.94 -2.76
CA GLY A 62 -5.78 7.35 -3.96
C GLY A 62 -7.29 7.11 -3.80
N VAL A 63 -7.76 6.82 -2.59
CA VAL A 63 -9.18 6.65 -2.25
C VAL A 63 -9.86 7.90 -1.65
N ALA A 64 -9.19 9.05 -1.71
CA ALA A 64 -9.74 10.31 -1.21
C ALA A 64 -11.13 10.60 -1.82
N LYS A 65 -12.08 11.07 -1.01
CA LYS A 65 -13.47 11.26 -1.45
C LYS A 65 -13.58 12.36 -2.49
N GLU A 66 -12.90 13.47 -2.24
CA GLU A 66 -12.75 14.55 -3.19
C GLU A 66 -11.81 14.15 -4.33
N LYS A 67 -12.34 14.11 -5.56
CA LYS A 67 -11.55 13.74 -6.75
C LYS A 67 -10.29 14.58 -6.88
N GLY A 68 -10.37 15.88 -6.56
CA GLY A 68 -9.27 16.84 -6.60
C GLY A 68 -8.04 16.44 -5.78
N GLN A 69 -8.25 15.70 -4.69
CA GLN A 69 -7.20 15.28 -3.74
C GLN A 69 -6.50 13.99 -4.17
N ARG A 70 -7.13 13.21 -5.06
CA ARG A 70 -6.55 11.99 -5.63
C ARG A 70 -5.37 12.31 -6.55
N PHE A 71 -4.57 11.29 -6.83
CA PHE A 71 -3.54 11.37 -7.87
C PHE A 71 -4.13 11.81 -9.21
N ALA A 72 -3.33 12.56 -9.96
CA ALA A 72 -3.73 13.05 -11.27
C ALA A 72 -3.90 11.94 -12.31
N SER A 73 -3.20 10.81 -12.14
CA SER A 73 -3.21 9.65 -13.02
C SER A 73 -2.84 8.37 -12.28
N VAL A 74 -3.07 7.21 -12.93
CA VAL A 74 -2.64 5.91 -12.41
C VAL A 74 -1.11 5.77 -12.41
N SER A 75 -0.40 6.36 -13.38
CA SER A 75 1.08 6.40 -13.35
C SER A 75 1.59 7.14 -12.10
N ALA A 76 0.97 8.27 -11.74
CA ALA A 76 1.34 9.01 -10.54
C ALA A 76 1.09 8.20 -9.24
N LEU A 77 0.00 7.42 -9.20
CA LEU A 77 -0.27 6.46 -8.11
C LEU A 77 0.82 5.37 -8.06
N ALA A 78 1.17 4.77 -9.19
CA ALA A 78 2.18 3.72 -9.27
C ALA A 78 3.56 4.21 -8.82
N GLU A 79 3.97 5.38 -9.28
CA GLU A 79 5.23 6.01 -8.84
C GLU A 79 5.23 6.34 -7.35
N ALA A 80 4.10 6.76 -6.78
CA ALA A 80 3.97 6.98 -5.34
C ALA A 80 4.12 5.67 -4.56
N ALA A 81 3.50 4.59 -5.04
CA ALA A 81 3.66 3.26 -4.46
C ALA A 81 5.12 2.78 -4.55
N LEU A 82 5.79 2.93 -5.69
CA LEU A 82 7.21 2.61 -5.85
C LEU A 82 8.07 3.36 -4.81
N ARG A 83 7.87 4.66 -4.66
CA ARG A 83 8.56 5.46 -3.65
C ARG A 83 8.28 4.98 -2.22
N ALA A 84 7.06 4.53 -1.93
CA ALA A 84 6.71 3.98 -0.62
C ALA A 84 7.47 2.67 -0.32
N PHE A 85 7.88 1.91 -1.34
CA PHE A 85 8.78 0.76 -1.21
C PHE A 85 10.27 1.14 -1.23
N GLY A 86 10.63 2.42 -1.31
CA GLY A 86 12.02 2.87 -1.45
C GLY A 86 12.60 2.72 -2.85
N LEU A 87 11.73 2.51 -3.85
CA LEU A 87 12.10 2.37 -5.24
C LEU A 87 12.01 3.71 -5.99
N SER A 88 12.78 3.83 -7.06
CA SER A 88 12.81 5.00 -7.94
C SER A 88 12.55 4.58 -9.39
N GLY A 89 12.21 5.54 -10.25
CA GLY A 89 11.88 5.32 -11.67
C GLY A 89 10.44 5.71 -12.00
N SER A 90 10.07 5.58 -13.28
CA SER A 90 8.71 5.89 -13.77
C SER A 90 7.85 4.63 -13.87
N ALA A 91 6.52 4.81 -13.91
CA ALA A 91 5.60 3.68 -14.08
C ALA A 91 5.90 2.88 -15.37
N GLU A 92 6.28 3.56 -16.45
CA GLU A 92 6.60 2.94 -17.74
C GLU A 92 7.87 2.09 -17.69
N GLU A 93 8.89 2.54 -16.96
CA GLU A 93 10.12 1.75 -16.78
C GLU A 93 9.83 0.44 -16.05
N TRP A 94 8.98 0.51 -15.02
CA TRP A 94 8.61 -0.64 -14.21
C TRP A 94 7.64 -1.58 -14.91
N ALA A 95 6.78 -1.08 -15.80
CA ALA A 95 5.86 -1.88 -16.58
C ALA A 95 6.56 -2.88 -17.52
N GLY A 96 7.82 -2.61 -17.91
CA GLY A 96 8.62 -3.51 -18.73
C GLY A 96 9.44 -4.54 -17.97
N LYS A 97 9.50 -4.49 -16.64
CA LYS A 97 10.33 -5.39 -15.83
C LYS A 97 9.64 -6.73 -15.62
N SER A 98 10.43 -7.80 -15.60
CA SER A 98 9.97 -9.14 -15.25
C SER A 98 9.66 -9.25 -13.75
N VAL A 99 8.86 -10.24 -13.37
CA VAL A 99 8.53 -10.51 -11.96
C VAL A 99 9.79 -10.72 -11.11
N ALA A 100 10.78 -11.44 -11.64
CA ALA A 100 12.04 -11.70 -10.94
C ALA A 100 12.84 -10.41 -10.67
N GLU A 101 12.86 -9.48 -11.63
CA GLU A 101 13.51 -8.17 -11.45
C GLU A 101 12.79 -7.32 -10.40
N ILE A 102 11.45 -7.34 -10.41
CA ILE A 102 10.63 -6.63 -9.42
C ILE A 102 10.88 -7.20 -8.01
N GLU A 103 10.84 -8.52 -7.86
CA GLU A 103 11.07 -9.20 -6.58
C GLU A 103 12.46 -8.91 -6.01
N ALA A 104 13.49 -8.97 -6.86
CA ALA A 104 14.86 -8.63 -6.46
C ALA A 104 14.99 -7.18 -6.01
N ALA A 105 14.34 -6.24 -6.72
CA ALA A 105 14.37 -4.83 -6.38
C ALA A 105 13.62 -4.53 -5.07
N VAL A 106 12.41 -5.07 -4.88
CA VAL A 106 11.64 -4.91 -3.63
C VAL A 106 12.41 -5.52 -2.44
N SER A 107 13.02 -6.69 -2.60
CA SER A 107 13.75 -7.37 -1.51
C SER A 107 15.03 -6.65 -1.08
N SER A 108 15.61 -5.83 -1.95
CA SER A 108 16.83 -5.05 -1.69
C SER A 108 16.55 -3.58 -1.35
N ALA A 109 15.31 -3.13 -1.53
CA ALA A 109 14.93 -1.75 -1.25
C ALA A 109 14.84 -1.49 0.25
N THR A 110 15.11 -0.25 0.64
CA THR A 110 14.88 0.24 2.00
C THR A 110 13.77 1.26 1.94
N PRO A 111 12.58 0.96 2.49
CA PRO A 111 11.48 1.90 2.49
C PRO A 111 11.84 3.20 3.19
N PRO A 112 11.30 4.36 2.75
CA PRO A 112 11.47 5.61 3.46
C PRO A 112 10.92 5.47 4.88
N ALA A 113 11.57 6.12 5.84
CA ALA A 113 11.04 6.23 7.19
C ALA A 113 9.62 6.81 7.10
N ALA A 114 8.67 6.15 7.77
CA ALA A 114 7.32 6.67 7.87
C ALA A 114 7.39 8.09 8.45
N PRO A 115 6.52 9.03 7.99
CA PRO A 115 6.43 10.31 8.66
C PRO A 115 6.15 10.08 10.14
N ALA A 116 7.00 10.64 11.01
CA ALA A 116 6.86 10.47 12.45
C ALA A 116 5.45 10.93 12.86
N PHE A 117 4.68 9.99 13.41
CA PHE A 117 3.35 10.26 13.93
C PHE A 117 3.49 11.35 15.02
N GLY A 118 3.03 12.57 14.73
CA GLY A 118 3.14 13.71 15.65
C GLY A 118 3.78 15.00 15.11
N ALA A 119 4.24 15.05 13.85
CA ALA A 119 4.64 16.32 13.24
C ALA A 119 3.41 17.16 12.81
N MET A 120 2.56 17.54 13.77
CA MET A 120 1.60 18.62 13.56
C MET A 120 2.37 19.95 13.46
N PRO A 121 2.19 20.77 12.41
CA PRO A 121 2.78 22.10 12.36
C PRO A 121 2.27 22.94 13.54
N GLY A 122 3.16 23.33 14.45
CA GLY A 122 2.83 24.24 15.56
C GLY A 122 2.69 23.61 16.96
N MET A 123 3.05 22.35 17.17
CA MET A 123 3.39 21.86 18.53
C MET A 123 4.89 21.80 18.68
N ASP A 124 5.47 22.74 19.43
CA ASP A 124 6.83 22.61 19.94
C ASP A 124 6.95 21.26 20.65
N ALA A 125 7.99 20.51 20.28
CA ALA A 125 8.28 19.20 20.85
C ALA A 125 8.24 19.26 22.38
N ILE A 126 7.33 18.50 23.00
CA ILE A 126 7.38 18.28 24.44
C ILE A 126 8.70 17.54 24.70
N PRO A 127 9.63 18.08 25.51
CA PRO A 127 10.89 17.40 25.78
C PRO A 127 10.60 16.03 26.37
N SER A 128 11.13 14.98 25.74
CA SER A 128 11.17 13.63 26.29
C SER A 128 12.02 13.63 27.56
N ALA A 129 11.40 13.96 28.68
CA ALA A 129 12.03 13.97 30.00
C ALA A 129 11.04 13.43 31.04
N MET A 130 10.63 12.17 30.88
CA MET A 130 10.32 11.25 31.98
C MET A 130 9.82 9.92 31.42
N SER A 131 10.73 8.96 31.28
CA SER A 131 10.41 7.55 31.51
C SER A 131 11.71 6.83 31.85
N SER A 132 12.24 7.11 33.05
CA SER A 132 13.22 6.23 33.67
C SER A 132 12.47 4.96 34.11
N LEU A 133 12.49 3.95 33.24
CA LEU A 133 12.02 2.60 33.54
C LEU A 133 12.94 1.97 34.63
N PRO A 134 12.42 1.30 35.66
CA PRO A 134 13.23 0.53 36.61
C PRO A 134 13.77 -0.76 35.96
N PRO A 135 14.93 -1.30 36.39
CA PRO A 135 15.48 -2.51 35.80
C PRO A 135 14.82 -3.78 36.34
N ASP A 136 14.97 -4.83 35.52
CA ASP A 136 14.87 -6.26 35.81
C ASP A 136 13.48 -6.91 35.90
N ARG A 137 13.07 -7.48 34.75
CA ARG A 137 12.46 -8.82 34.74
C ARG A 137 13.38 -9.76 33.95
N PRO A 138 13.75 -10.94 34.47
CA PRO A 138 14.53 -11.91 33.72
C PRO A 138 13.74 -12.38 32.49
N SER A 139 14.38 -12.26 31.33
CA SER A 139 13.90 -12.81 30.07
C SER A 139 13.97 -14.33 30.14
N THR A 140 12.85 -14.99 30.43
CA THR A 140 12.71 -16.41 30.05
C THR A 140 12.46 -16.45 28.56
N THR A 141 13.51 -16.85 27.85
CA THR A 141 13.49 -17.49 26.55
C THR A 141 12.29 -18.41 26.38
N ASP A 142 11.44 -18.10 25.41
CA ASP A 142 10.94 -19.11 24.49
C ASP A 142 11.00 -18.51 23.08
N ALA A 143 12.06 -18.90 22.37
CA ALA A 143 12.18 -18.69 20.95
C ALA A 143 11.11 -19.52 20.25
N LEU A 144 10.10 -18.86 19.66
CA LEU A 144 9.18 -19.54 18.76
C LEU A 144 9.94 -19.90 17.47
N PRO A 145 9.83 -21.15 17.00
CA PRO A 145 10.58 -21.64 15.85
C PRO A 145 10.15 -20.95 14.55
N SER A 146 11.15 -20.55 13.77
CA SER A 146 11.03 -20.10 12.38
C SER A 146 10.39 -21.17 11.51
N SER A 147 9.47 -20.79 10.63
CA SER A 147 9.27 -21.54 9.39
C SER A 147 8.69 -20.66 8.27
N PRO A 148 8.96 -21.01 7.01
CA PRO A 148 9.33 -20.05 5.99
C PRO A 148 8.21 -19.81 4.95
N MET A 149 8.55 -18.96 3.98
CA MET A 149 8.19 -19.12 2.57
C MET A 149 7.02 -18.27 2.08
N LEU A 150 7.35 -17.05 1.63
CA LEU A 150 7.49 -16.84 0.18
C LEU A 150 6.39 -17.53 -0.67
N LYS A 151 5.11 -17.18 -0.44
CA LYS A 151 4.01 -17.63 -1.31
C LYS A 151 3.11 -16.51 -1.83
N TRP A 152 3.14 -15.31 -1.28
CA TRP A 152 2.22 -14.24 -1.70
C TRP A 152 2.85 -13.13 -2.56
N VAL A 153 4.17 -12.93 -2.48
CA VAL A 153 4.88 -11.94 -3.32
C VAL A 153 4.78 -12.30 -4.81
N ALA A 154 4.78 -13.59 -5.16
CA ALA A 154 4.65 -14.06 -6.54
C ALA A 154 3.22 -13.97 -7.10
N VAL A 155 2.18 -14.01 -6.26
CA VAL A 155 0.78 -14.01 -6.72
C VAL A 155 0.33 -12.59 -7.09
N GLY A 156 0.78 -11.57 -6.35
CA GLY A 156 0.48 -10.17 -6.64
C GLY A 156 1.10 -9.69 -7.96
N ALA A 157 2.33 -10.11 -8.27
CA ALA A 157 3.00 -9.76 -9.52
C ALA A 157 2.38 -10.46 -10.76
N ALA A 158 1.83 -11.68 -10.60
CA ALA A 158 1.22 -12.43 -11.70
C ALA A 158 -0.15 -11.87 -12.14
N VAL A 159 -0.92 -11.25 -11.24
CA VAL A 159 -2.24 -10.68 -11.56
C VAL A 159 -2.12 -9.31 -12.26
N PHE A 160 -1.09 -8.52 -11.94
CA PHE A 160 -0.78 -7.26 -12.65
C PHE A 160 -0.47 -7.49 -14.14
N VAL A 161 0.15 -8.62 -14.48
CA VAL A 161 0.42 -9.02 -15.88
C VAL A 161 -0.85 -9.49 -16.59
N LEU A 162 -1.77 -10.17 -15.90
CA LEU A 162 -3.00 -10.70 -16.51
C LEU A 162 -4.02 -9.61 -16.87
N LEU A 163 -4.11 -8.53 -16.08
CA LEU A 163 -4.96 -7.38 -16.43
C LEU A 163 -4.36 -6.51 -17.56
N GLY A 164 -3.04 -6.52 -17.73
CA GLY A 164 -2.38 -5.92 -18.90
C GLY A 164 -2.60 -6.67 -20.21
N LEU A 165 -2.96 -7.95 -20.17
CA LEU A 165 -3.19 -8.77 -21.38
C LEU A 165 -4.66 -8.77 -21.86
N ALA A 166 -5.64 -8.51 -20.99
CA ALA A 166 -7.05 -8.44 -21.40
C ALA A 166 -7.39 -7.18 -22.22
N GLY A 167 -6.66 -6.07 -22.03
CA GLY A 167 -6.86 -4.84 -22.82
C GLY A 167 -6.18 -4.85 -24.19
N GLY A 168 -5.09 -5.62 -24.36
CA GLY A 168 -4.32 -5.65 -25.60
C GLY A 168 -4.88 -6.57 -26.70
N LEU A 169 -5.62 -7.62 -26.33
CA LEU A 169 -6.05 -8.65 -27.29
C LEU A 169 -7.37 -8.32 -28.02
N TRP A 170 -8.18 -7.38 -27.51
CA TRP A 170 -9.43 -6.98 -28.19
C TRP A 170 -9.21 -5.98 -29.33
N ALA A 171 -8.16 -5.14 -29.24
CA ALA A 171 -7.83 -4.15 -30.26
C ALA A 171 -7.11 -4.72 -31.50
N PHE A 172 -6.70 -6.00 -31.47
CA PHE A 172 -6.03 -6.67 -32.59
C PHE A 172 -6.96 -7.59 -33.42
N LEU A 173 -8.23 -7.72 -33.02
CA LEU A 173 -9.23 -8.58 -33.67
C LEU A 173 -10.54 -7.85 -34.03
N SER A 174 -10.51 -6.53 -34.19
CA SER A 174 -11.59 -5.74 -34.79
C SER A 174 -11.06 -4.76 -35.83
#